data_AF-A0A2G9G4I4-F1
#
_entry.id   AF-A0A2G9G4I4-F1
#
_cell.length_a   1.000
_cell.length_b   1.000
_cell.length_c   1.000
_cell.angle_alpha   90.00
_cell.angle_beta   90.00
_cell.angle_gamma   90.00
#
_symmetry.space_group_name_H-M   'P 1'
#
loop_
_entity.id
_entity.type
_entity.pdbx_description
1 polymer ?
#
loop_
_entity_poly.entity_id
_entity_poly.type
_entity_poly.pdbx_seq_one_letter_code
_entity_poly.pdbx_strand_id
1 'polypeptide(L)'
;MAFKFSWVSMLKVSLLLVLIGAITVACFTLPIEQILKDFLVWIEQDLGPWGPLVLAVAYIPLTVLAVPASVLTLGGGYLFGLPVGFVADSIGATIGAGAAFLLGRTIGRSYVISKLKDYPKFRAVAIAIRRSGFKIVLLLRLVPLLPFNMLNYLLSVTPVPITQYMLASWLGMMPITFALVYVGTTLKDLSDVTHGWHEFSKTRWAFILMGFVVSVVLIICVMRVAKAALEKALAENEDIDGDFLSPELPITADPAVNLHDPLIIKIDTLKDNHEK
;
A
#
# COMPACT_ATOMS: atom_id res chain seq x y z
N MET A 1 -27.36 -20.56 -4.85
CA MET A 1 -26.72 -19.97 -6.06
C MET A 1 -25.43 -20.73 -6.33
N ALA A 2 -25.46 -21.68 -7.27
CA ALA A 2 -24.34 -22.59 -7.54
C ALA A 2 -23.23 -21.86 -8.31
N PHE A 3 -22.06 -21.71 -7.69
CA PHE A 3 -20.87 -21.21 -8.37
C PHE A 3 -20.49 -22.19 -9.50
N LYS A 4 -20.68 -21.80 -10.77
CA LYS A 4 -20.09 -22.50 -11.92
C LYS A 4 -18.58 -22.30 -11.88
N PHE A 5 -17.89 -23.17 -11.15
CA PHE A 5 -16.45 -23.17 -11.02
C PHE A 5 -15.86 -23.83 -12.27
N SER A 6 -15.28 -23.01 -13.15
CA SER A 6 -14.61 -23.48 -14.37
C SER A 6 -13.39 -24.33 -14.01
N TRP A 7 -13.23 -25.51 -14.62
CA TRP A 7 -12.06 -26.38 -14.50
C TRP A 7 -10.73 -25.64 -14.72
N VAL A 8 -10.76 -24.60 -15.56
CA VAL A 8 -9.62 -23.71 -15.83
C VAL A 8 -9.28 -22.84 -14.61
N SER A 9 -10.27 -22.42 -13.83
CA SER A 9 -10.06 -21.69 -12.58
C SER A 9 -9.47 -22.57 -11.48
N MET A 10 -9.83 -23.86 -11.42
CA MET A 10 -9.21 -24.84 -10.52
C MET A 10 -7.73 -25.03 -10.82
N LEU A 11 -7.37 -25.21 -12.09
CA LEU A 11 -5.98 -25.36 -12.52
C LEU A 11 -5.17 -24.10 -12.23
N LYS A 12 -5.73 -22.91 -12.46
CA LYS A 12 -5.08 -21.63 -12.14
C LYS A 12 -4.84 -21.45 -10.64
N VAL A 13 -5.81 -21.80 -9.80
CA VAL A 13 -5.69 -21.69 -8.34
C VAL A 13 -4.70 -22.73 -7.80
N SER A 14 -4.73 -23.96 -8.31
CA SER A 14 -3.76 -25.01 -7.95
C SER A 14 -2.33 -24.62 -8.35
N LEU A 15 -2.14 -24.13 -9.58
CA LEU A 15 -0.85 -23.63 -10.04
C LEU A 15 -0.37 -22.45 -9.18
N LEU A 16 -1.25 -21.51 -8.83
CA LEU A 16 -0.93 -20.38 -7.95
C LEU A 16 -0.52 -20.86 -6.55
N LEU A 17 -1.22 -21.84 -5.98
CA LEU A 17 -0.91 -22.40 -4.66
C LEU A 17 0.40 -23.20 -4.67
N VAL A 18 0.69 -23.93 -5.75
CA VAL A 18 1.98 -24.61 -5.94
C VAL A 18 3.10 -23.59 -6.12
N LEU A 19 2.85 -22.50 -6.85
CA LEU A 19 3.80 -21.41 -7.02
C LEU A 19 4.08 -20.72 -5.67
N ILE A 20 3.03 -20.37 -4.92
CA ILE A 20 3.14 -19.78 -3.58
C ILE A 20 3.87 -20.75 -2.63
N GLY A 21 3.52 -22.03 -2.64
CA GLY A 21 4.21 -23.07 -1.85
C GLY A 21 5.69 -23.20 -2.21
N ALA A 22 6.01 -23.22 -3.51
CA ALA A 22 7.39 -23.25 -4.00
C ALA A 22 8.15 -21.98 -3.61
N ILE A 23 7.54 -20.80 -3.69
CA ILE A 23 8.12 -19.51 -3.26
C ILE A 23 8.35 -19.50 -1.75
N THR A 24 7.41 -20.04 -0.97
CA THR A 24 7.52 -20.06 0.49
C THR A 24 8.65 -21.02 0.90
N VAL A 25 8.69 -22.23 0.33
CA VAL A 25 9.79 -23.18 0.55
C VAL A 25 11.11 -22.58 0.09
N ALA A 26 11.17 -22.02 -1.13
CA ALA A 26 12.34 -21.33 -1.65
C ALA A 26 12.79 -20.17 -0.75
N CYS A 27 11.87 -19.42 -0.11
CA CYS A 27 12.24 -18.36 0.81
C CYS A 27 12.85 -18.85 2.13
N PHE A 28 12.49 -20.06 2.57
CA PHE A 28 13.04 -20.67 3.78
C PHE A 28 14.26 -21.58 3.51
N THR A 29 14.41 -22.09 2.28
CA THR A 29 15.50 -23.01 1.92
C THR A 29 16.61 -22.37 1.08
N LEU A 30 16.32 -21.29 0.33
CA LEU A 30 17.34 -20.57 -0.42
C LEU A 30 17.98 -19.49 0.46
N PRO A 31 19.32 -19.33 0.39
CA PRO A 31 20.00 -18.19 1.01
C PRO A 31 19.70 -16.92 0.19
N ILE A 32 18.47 -16.40 0.27
CA ILE A 32 18.03 -15.22 -0.49
C ILE A 32 18.99 -14.06 -0.30
N GLU A 33 19.49 -13.86 0.92
CA GLU A 33 20.47 -12.81 1.20
C GLU A 33 21.76 -12.98 0.39
N GLN A 34 22.23 -14.22 0.21
CA GLN A 34 23.43 -14.51 -0.55
C GLN A 34 23.18 -14.36 -2.05
N ILE A 35 22.04 -14.86 -2.55
CA ILE A 35 21.63 -14.67 -3.94
C ILE A 35 21.51 -13.18 -4.28
N LEU A 36 20.93 -12.38 -3.38
CA LEU A 36 20.79 -10.94 -3.59
C LEU A 36 22.13 -10.21 -3.51
N LYS A 37 23.05 -10.66 -2.64
CA LYS A 37 24.43 -10.14 -2.62
C LYS A 37 25.16 -10.48 -3.92
N ASP A 38 25.10 -11.72 -4.36
CA ASP A 38 25.74 -12.17 -5.61
C ASP A 38 25.15 -11.43 -6.82
N PHE A 39 23.83 -11.19 -6.83
CA PHE A 39 23.16 -10.37 -7.83
C PHE A 39 23.64 -8.92 -7.83
N LEU A 40 23.82 -8.31 -6.65
CA LEU A 40 24.36 -6.95 -6.53
C LEU A 40 25.81 -6.87 -7.01
N VAL A 41 26.64 -7.88 -6.68
CA VAL A 41 28.02 -7.98 -7.18
C VAL A 41 28.05 -8.12 -8.70
N TRP A 42 27.17 -8.96 -9.27
CA TRP A 42 27.04 -9.10 -10.71
C TRP A 42 26.63 -7.78 -11.39
N ILE A 43 25.70 -7.04 -10.78
CA ILE A 43 25.32 -5.70 -11.26
C ILE A 43 26.51 -4.75 -11.30
N GLU A 44 27.34 -4.76 -10.25
CA GLU A 44 28.52 -3.90 -10.16
C GLU A 44 29.57 -4.25 -11.22
N GLN A 45 29.79 -5.54 -11.45
CA GLN A 45 30.87 -6.03 -12.31
C GLN A 45 30.52 -6.00 -13.80
N ASP A 46 29.31 -6.38 -14.19
CA ASP A 46 28.99 -6.69 -15.60
C ASP A 46 28.05 -5.68 -16.27
N LEU A 47 27.31 -4.85 -15.52
CA LEU A 47 26.26 -3.99 -16.10
C LEU A 47 26.62 -2.51 -16.26
N GLY A 48 27.62 -2.01 -15.52
CA GLY A 48 28.06 -0.62 -15.61
C GLY A 48 26.87 0.37 -15.58
N PRO A 49 26.65 1.20 -16.61
CA PRO A 49 25.58 2.20 -16.64
C PRO A 49 24.14 1.65 -16.59
N TRP A 50 23.92 0.39 -16.98
CA TRP A 50 22.58 -0.22 -17.01
C TRP A 50 22.15 -0.80 -15.66
N GLY A 51 23.06 -0.86 -14.69
CA GLY A 51 22.80 -1.42 -13.37
C GLY A 51 21.55 -0.88 -12.65
N PRO A 52 21.30 0.45 -12.63
CA PRO A 52 20.11 1.01 -11.99
C PRO A 52 18.79 0.53 -12.63
N LEU A 53 18.78 0.36 -13.96
CA LEU A 53 17.61 -0.14 -14.68
C LEU A 53 17.32 -1.60 -14.32
N VAL A 54 18.35 -2.44 -14.30
CA VAL A 54 18.21 -3.85 -13.94
C VAL A 54 17.79 -4.03 -12.49
N LEU A 55 18.32 -3.20 -11.60
CA LEU A 55 17.89 -3.15 -10.21
C LEU A 55 16.40 -2.77 -10.10
N ALA A 56 15.95 -1.74 -10.82
CA ALA A 56 14.54 -1.35 -10.87
C ALA A 56 13.62 -2.46 -11.44
N VAL A 57 14.08 -3.19 -12.46
CA VAL A 57 13.33 -4.33 -13.02
C VAL A 57 13.26 -5.48 -12.03
N ALA A 58 14.32 -5.75 -11.27
CA ALA A 58 14.36 -6.81 -10.26
C ALA A 58 13.35 -6.60 -9.12
N TYR A 59 12.98 -5.35 -8.80
CA TYR A 59 11.91 -5.08 -7.82
C TYR A 59 10.58 -5.71 -8.18
N ILE A 60 10.26 -5.85 -9.47
CA ILE A 60 8.95 -6.32 -9.93
C ILE A 60 8.72 -7.76 -9.48
N PRO A 61 9.54 -8.76 -9.89
CA PRO A 61 9.36 -10.13 -9.43
C PRO A 61 9.54 -10.22 -7.91
N LEU A 62 10.49 -9.53 -7.29
CA LEU A 62 10.69 -9.65 -5.84
C LEU A 62 9.47 -9.15 -5.04
N THR A 63 8.88 -8.03 -5.45
CA THR A 63 7.66 -7.50 -4.81
C THR A 63 6.47 -8.44 -5.01
N VAL A 64 6.34 -9.03 -6.20
CA VAL A 64 5.26 -9.98 -6.49
C VAL A 64 5.42 -11.27 -5.68
N LEU A 65 6.64 -11.79 -5.58
CA LEU A 65 6.97 -13.00 -4.82
C LEU A 65 7.05 -12.77 -3.30
N ALA A 66 6.71 -11.56 -2.85
CA ALA A 66 6.75 -11.15 -1.45
C ALA A 66 8.14 -11.26 -0.78
N VAL A 67 9.21 -11.19 -1.58
CA VAL A 67 10.59 -11.18 -1.09
C VAL A 67 10.90 -9.82 -0.43
N PRO A 68 11.66 -9.78 0.68
CA PRO A 68 12.06 -8.52 1.31
C PRO A 68 12.86 -7.61 0.36
N ALA A 69 12.24 -6.52 -0.09
CA ALA A 69 12.88 -5.58 -1.01
C ALA A 69 13.94 -4.68 -0.35
N SER A 70 14.06 -4.71 0.98
CA SER A 70 15.01 -3.89 1.74
C SER A 70 16.47 -4.14 1.33
N VAL A 71 16.81 -5.39 0.98
CA VAL A 71 18.16 -5.75 0.54
C VAL A 71 18.51 -5.08 -0.80
N LEU A 72 17.56 -5.05 -1.74
CA LEU A 72 17.72 -4.34 -3.01
C LEU A 72 17.87 -2.83 -2.78
N THR A 73 17.07 -2.23 -1.88
CA THR A 73 17.14 -0.79 -1.59
C THR A 73 18.48 -0.40 -0.96
N LEU A 74 18.95 -1.19 0.00
CA LEU A 74 20.27 -1.00 0.61
C LEU A 74 21.39 -1.20 -0.42
N GLY A 75 21.26 -2.23 -1.27
CA GLY A 75 22.18 -2.51 -2.36
C GLY A 75 22.22 -1.41 -3.42
N GLY A 76 21.08 -0.83 -3.78
CA GLY A 76 21.00 0.28 -4.73
C GLY A 76 21.72 1.53 -4.20
N GLY A 77 21.53 1.85 -2.92
CA GLY A 77 22.25 2.92 -2.26
C GLY A 77 23.75 2.66 -2.12
N TYR A 78 24.14 1.41 -1.84
CA TYR A 78 25.54 0.99 -1.78
C TYR A 78 26.20 1.09 -3.16
N LEU A 79 25.62 0.50 -4.20
CA LEU A 79 26.24 0.45 -5.53
C LEU A 79 26.25 1.82 -6.24
N PHE A 80 25.11 2.49 -6.27
CA PHE A 80 24.88 3.65 -7.15
C PHE A 80 24.83 4.99 -6.40
N GLY A 81 24.94 4.98 -5.08
CA GLY A 81 24.82 6.16 -4.25
C GLY A 81 23.38 6.69 -4.16
N LEU A 82 23.23 7.81 -3.44
CA LEU A 82 21.92 8.32 -3.06
C LEU A 82 21.01 8.74 -4.23
N PRO A 83 21.42 9.60 -5.18
CA PRO A 83 20.47 10.11 -6.19
C PRO A 83 20.04 9.04 -7.20
N VAL A 84 20.98 8.22 -7.68
CA VAL A 84 20.70 7.19 -8.70
C VAL A 84 19.99 5.99 -8.07
N GLY A 85 20.49 5.50 -6.92
CA GLY A 85 19.86 4.41 -6.17
C GLY A 85 18.44 4.77 -5.78
N PHE A 86 18.21 5.98 -5.24
CA PHE A 86 16.87 6.43 -4.85
C PHE A 86 15.88 6.46 -6.02
N VAL A 87 16.27 7.01 -7.17
CA VAL A 87 15.37 7.07 -8.33
C VAL A 87 15.06 5.68 -8.87
N ALA A 88 16.08 4.82 -8.99
CA ALA A 88 15.91 3.44 -9.45
C ALA A 88 15.00 2.62 -8.51
N ASP A 89 15.27 2.68 -7.20
CA ASP A 89 14.49 2.01 -6.18
C ASP A 89 13.06 2.53 -6.12
N SER A 90 12.87 3.85 -6.19
CA SER A 90 11.56 4.47 -6.12
C SER A 90 10.67 4.07 -7.30
N ILE A 91 11.22 4.07 -8.52
CA ILE A 91 10.51 3.62 -9.73
C ILE A 91 10.24 2.12 -9.67
N GLY A 92 11.27 1.32 -9.39
CA GLY A 92 11.17 -0.14 -9.32
C GLY A 92 10.14 -0.59 -8.29
N ALA A 93 10.21 -0.04 -7.07
CA ALA A 93 9.28 -0.36 -5.99
C ALA A 93 7.84 0.08 -6.30
N THR A 94 7.65 1.21 -6.99
CA THR A 94 6.32 1.68 -7.39
C THR A 94 5.70 0.77 -8.46
N ILE A 95 6.49 0.38 -9.48
CA ILE A 95 6.04 -0.54 -10.53
C ILE A 95 5.77 -1.93 -9.94
N GLY A 96 6.66 -2.44 -9.08
CA GLY A 96 6.48 -3.71 -8.38
C GLY A 96 5.23 -3.71 -7.49
N ALA A 97 5.00 -2.63 -6.73
CA ALA A 97 3.78 -2.46 -5.94
C ALA A 97 2.52 -2.43 -6.81
N GLY A 98 2.60 -1.78 -7.99
CA GLY A 98 1.54 -1.77 -9.01
C GLY A 98 1.25 -3.16 -9.56
N ALA A 99 2.28 -3.94 -9.89
CA ALA A 99 2.16 -5.31 -10.39
C ALA A 99 1.51 -6.24 -9.35
N ALA A 100 2.00 -6.23 -8.10
CA ALA A 100 1.42 -7.01 -7.00
C ALA A 100 -0.05 -6.62 -6.74
N PHE A 101 -0.35 -5.33 -6.80
CA PHE A 101 -1.72 -4.81 -6.66
C PHE A 101 -2.64 -5.24 -7.81
N LEU A 102 -2.16 -5.29 -9.06
CA LEU A 102 -2.93 -5.79 -10.19
C LEU A 102 -3.17 -7.30 -10.11
N LEU A 103 -2.14 -8.07 -9.73
CA LEU A 103 -2.25 -9.52 -9.53
C LEU A 103 -3.22 -9.86 -8.38
N GLY A 104 -3.12 -9.15 -7.26
CA GLY A 104 -4.06 -9.31 -6.15
C GLY A 104 -5.50 -9.02 -6.53
N ARG A 105 -5.73 -7.99 -7.36
CA ARG A 105 -7.07 -7.60 -7.80
C ARG A 105 -7.71 -8.56 -8.80
N THR A 106 -6.90 -9.17 -9.66
CA THR A 106 -7.38 -10.05 -10.72
C THR A 106 -7.51 -11.50 -10.25
N ILE A 107 -6.53 -12.01 -9.50
CA ILE A 107 -6.44 -13.43 -9.13
C ILE A 107 -6.77 -13.64 -7.64
N GLY A 108 -6.26 -12.77 -6.77
CA GLY A 108 -6.31 -12.95 -5.31
C GLY A 108 -7.57 -12.42 -4.62
N ARG A 109 -8.44 -11.69 -5.33
CA ARG A 109 -9.49 -10.87 -4.73
C ARG A 109 -10.45 -11.66 -3.84
N SER A 110 -10.95 -12.79 -4.33
CA SER A 110 -11.92 -13.60 -3.57
C SER A 110 -11.30 -14.24 -2.33
N TYR A 111 -10.03 -14.66 -2.41
CA TYR A 111 -9.30 -15.25 -1.28
C TYR A 111 -9.06 -14.22 -0.17
N VAL A 112 -8.54 -13.05 -0.55
CA VAL A 112 -8.22 -11.96 0.37
C VAL A 112 -9.48 -11.42 1.03
N ILE A 113 -10.58 -11.20 0.28
CA ILE A 113 -11.87 -10.79 0.86
C ILE A 113 -12.40 -11.84 1.84
N SER A 114 -12.34 -13.13 1.49
CA SER A 114 -12.83 -14.21 2.36
C SER A 114 -12.10 -14.27 3.71
N LYS A 115 -10.78 -13.99 3.70
CA LYS A 115 -9.97 -13.94 4.93
C LYS A 115 -10.15 -12.67 5.75
N LEU A 116 -10.53 -11.55 5.13
CA LEU A 116 -10.51 -10.24 5.78
C LEU A 116 -11.89 -9.65 6.06
N LYS A 117 -12.96 -10.23 5.51
CA LYS A 117 -14.35 -9.77 5.73
C LYS A 117 -14.72 -9.70 7.22
N ASP A 118 -14.14 -10.56 8.05
CA ASP A 118 -14.45 -10.66 9.48
C ASP A 118 -13.58 -9.72 10.34
N TYR A 119 -12.66 -8.96 9.73
CA TYR A 119 -11.79 -8.03 10.43
C TYR A 119 -12.35 -6.60 10.39
N PRO A 120 -12.80 -6.03 11.52
CA PRO A 120 -13.44 -4.71 11.56
C PRO A 120 -12.51 -3.59 11.04
N LYS A 121 -11.20 -3.68 11.35
CA LYS A 121 -10.19 -2.73 10.86
C LYS A 121 -10.10 -2.71 9.33
N PHE A 122 -10.22 -3.85 8.66
CA PHE A 122 -10.18 -3.93 7.20
C PHE A 122 -11.43 -3.29 6.59
N ARG A 123 -12.60 -3.50 7.20
CA ARG A 123 -13.86 -2.85 6.77
C ARG A 123 -13.77 -1.32 6.89
N ALA A 124 -13.29 -0.80 8.01
CA ALA A 124 -13.09 0.63 8.22
C ALA A 124 -12.16 1.24 7.16
N VAL A 125 -11.03 0.58 6.87
CA VAL A 125 -10.09 0.99 5.82
C VAL A 125 -10.75 0.97 4.43
N ALA A 126 -11.51 -0.08 4.09
CA ALA A 126 -12.18 -0.18 2.80
C ALA A 126 -13.25 0.91 2.59
N ILE A 127 -13.99 1.26 3.65
CA ILE A 127 -14.97 2.36 3.64
C ILE A 127 -14.24 3.71 3.47
N ALA A 128 -13.20 3.96 4.26
CA ALA A 128 -12.42 5.19 4.18
C ALA A 128 -11.77 5.38 2.80
N ILE A 129 -11.27 4.29 2.19
CA ILE A 129 -10.72 4.30 0.83
C ILE A 129 -11.77 4.65 -0.22
N ARG A 130 -13.03 4.21 -0.06
CA ARG A 130 -14.11 4.53 -0.99
C ARG A 130 -14.36 6.05 -1.09
N ARG A 131 -14.13 6.77 0.00
CA ARG A 131 -14.32 8.23 0.08
C ARG A 131 -13.05 9.02 -0.23
N SER A 132 -11.90 8.58 0.26
CA SER A 132 -10.63 9.31 0.17
C SER A 132 -9.45 8.37 -0.14
N GLY A 133 -9.57 7.58 -1.21
CA GLY A 133 -8.63 6.53 -1.59
C GLY A 133 -7.16 6.95 -1.60
N PHE A 134 -6.84 8.07 -2.27
CA PHE A 134 -5.47 8.60 -2.30
C PHE A 134 -4.93 8.91 -0.89
N LYS A 135 -5.68 9.66 -0.07
CA LYS A 135 -5.25 10.07 1.28
C LYS A 135 -5.05 8.86 2.18
N ILE A 136 -5.98 7.91 2.17
CA ILE A 136 -5.89 6.71 3.02
C ILE A 136 -4.73 5.81 2.61
N VAL A 137 -4.51 5.60 1.31
CA VAL A 137 -3.34 4.83 0.83
C VAL A 137 -2.03 5.51 1.21
N LEU A 138 -1.94 6.83 1.04
CA LEU A 138 -0.75 7.61 1.40
C LEU A 138 -0.43 7.45 2.89
N LEU A 139 -1.43 7.63 3.76
CA LEU A 139 -1.28 7.49 5.20
C LEU A 139 -0.91 6.05 5.60
N LEU A 140 -1.51 5.04 4.99
CA LEU A 140 -1.15 3.63 5.24
C LEU A 140 0.28 3.29 4.80
N ARG A 141 0.84 4.02 3.83
CA ARG A 141 2.23 3.85 3.38
C ARG A 141 3.23 4.55 4.27
N LEU A 142 2.87 5.73 4.78
CA LEU A 142 3.69 6.50 5.70
C LEU A 142 3.78 5.84 7.08
N VAL A 143 2.73 5.12 7.50
CA VAL A 143 2.71 4.40 8.77
C VAL A 143 3.04 2.92 8.51
N PRO A 144 4.19 2.40 8.96
CA PRO A 144 4.62 1.03 8.71
C PRO A 144 3.88 0.03 9.62
N LEU A 145 2.55 0.05 9.61
CA LEU A 145 1.71 -0.87 10.41
C LEU A 145 1.75 -2.29 9.86
N LEU A 146 1.98 -2.43 8.55
CA LEU A 146 1.84 -3.67 7.81
C LEU A 146 3.07 -3.87 6.91
N PRO A 147 3.56 -5.11 6.75
CA PRO A 147 4.63 -5.40 5.81
C PRO A 147 4.26 -4.94 4.39
N PHE A 148 5.25 -4.43 3.65
CA PHE A 148 5.09 -3.84 2.32
C PHE A 148 4.26 -4.72 1.36
N ASN A 149 4.62 -6.01 1.27
CA ASN A 149 3.97 -6.96 0.39
C ASN A 149 2.51 -7.22 0.81
N MET A 150 2.27 -7.36 2.11
CA MET A 150 0.92 -7.56 2.64
C MET A 150 0.02 -6.35 2.32
N LEU A 151 0.53 -5.13 2.52
CA LEU A 151 -0.22 -3.91 2.21
C LEU A 151 -0.58 -3.81 0.72
N ASN A 152 0.32 -4.22 -0.20
CA ASN A 152 0.04 -4.23 -1.65
C ASN A 152 -1.18 -5.11 -1.99
N TYR A 153 -1.23 -6.31 -1.41
CA TYR A 153 -2.34 -7.26 -1.63
C TYR A 153 -3.61 -6.83 -0.90
N LEU A 154 -3.50 -6.24 0.29
CA LEU A 154 -4.66 -5.71 1.03
C LEU A 154 -5.34 -4.57 0.26
N LEU A 155 -4.56 -3.64 -0.26
CA LEU A 155 -5.10 -2.52 -1.05
C LEU A 155 -5.65 -3.00 -2.40
N SER A 156 -5.19 -4.13 -2.92
CA SER A 156 -5.67 -4.71 -4.19
C SER A 156 -7.16 -5.09 -4.18
N VAL A 157 -7.74 -5.37 -3.01
CA VAL A 157 -9.15 -5.74 -2.90
C VAL A 157 -10.08 -4.56 -2.59
N THR A 158 -9.49 -3.40 -2.34
CA THR A 158 -10.22 -2.16 -2.07
C THR A 158 -10.63 -1.47 -3.39
N PRO A 159 -11.65 -0.59 -3.36
CA PRO A 159 -12.13 0.10 -4.55
C PRO A 159 -11.21 1.23 -5.06
N VAL A 160 -9.97 1.35 -4.55
CA VAL A 160 -9.04 2.39 -4.98
C VAL A 160 -8.62 2.19 -6.45
N PRO A 161 -8.66 3.24 -7.29
CA PRO A 161 -8.16 3.16 -8.66
C PRO A 161 -6.64 3.05 -8.66
N ILE A 162 -6.08 2.36 -9.67
CA ILE A 162 -4.63 2.10 -9.77
C ILE A 162 -3.79 3.37 -9.80
N THR A 163 -4.27 4.42 -10.47
CA THR A 163 -3.56 5.71 -10.58
C THR A 163 -3.38 6.36 -9.22
N GLN A 164 -4.44 6.44 -8.42
CA GLN A 164 -4.37 6.96 -7.04
C GLN A 164 -3.48 6.08 -6.16
N TYR A 165 -3.58 4.75 -6.31
CA TYR A 165 -2.73 3.82 -5.56
C TYR A 165 -1.24 4.00 -5.88
N MET A 166 -0.88 4.10 -7.17
CA MET A 166 0.52 4.25 -7.58
C MET A 166 1.09 5.59 -7.13
N LEU A 167 0.37 6.70 -7.32
CA LEU A 167 0.84 8.03 -6.90
C LEU A 167 0.94 8.15 -5.38
N ALA A 168 -0.07 7.67 -4.64
CA ALA A 168 -0.05 7.68 -3.19
C ALA A 168 1.04 6.75 -2.62
N SER A 169 1.28 5.59 -3.25
CA SER A 169 2.35 4.68 -2.84
C SER A 169 3.72 5.27 -3.13
N TRP A 170 3.91 5.86 -4.31
CA TRP A 170 5.17 6.51 -4.67
C TRP A 170 5.53 7.59 -3.65
N LEU A 171 4.61 8.53 -3.37
CA LEU A 171 4.81 9.59 -2.39
C LEU A 171 4.98 9.06 -0.96
N GLY A 172 4.16 8.09 -0.55
CA GLY A 172 4.19 7.53 0.80
C GLY A 172 5.43 6.70 1.10
N MET A 173 6.06 6.13 0.07
CA MET A 173 7.29 5.34 0.21
C MET A 173 8.56 6.18 0.13
N MET A 174 8.52 7.40 -0.43
CA MET A 174 9.72 8.25 -0.54
C MET A 174 10.53 8.37 0.75
N PRO A 175 9.94 8.62 1.94
CA PRO A 175 10.73 8.82 3.16
C PRO A 175 11.50 7.56 3.56
N ILE A 176 10.86 6.39 3.51
CA ILE A 176 11.49 5.13 3.91
C ILE A 176 12.51 4.65 2.87
N THR A 177 12.21 4.83 1.57
CA THR A 177 13.16 4.54 0.49
C THR A 177 14.40 5.42 0.62
N PHE A 178 14.23 6.73 0.84
CA PHE A 178 15.35 7.65 1.02
C PHE A 178 16.23 7.24 2.20
N ALA A 179 15.63 6.92 3.35
CA ALA A 179 16.37 6.49 4.53
C ALA A 179 17.19 5.21 4.29
N LEU A 180 16.59 4.19 3.65
CA LEU A 180 17.28 2.94 3.34
C LEU A 180 18.41 3.14 2.33
N VAL A 181 18.18 3.89 1.26
CA VAL A 181 19.23 4.20 0.26
C VAL A 181 20.37 4.98 0.91
N TYR A 182 20.05 5.96 1.76
CA TYR A 182 21.06 6.74 2.49
C TYR A 182 21.91 5.86 3.41
N VAL A 183 21.28 4.91 4.13
CA VAL A 183 22.02 3.91 4.92
C VAL A 183 22.93 3.09 4.00
N GLY A 184 22.43 2.61 2.85
CA GLY A 184 23.23 1.89 1.86
C GLY A 184 24.45 2.67 1.37
N THR A 185 24.28 3.95 1.03
CA THR A 185 25.38 4.83 0.61
C THR A 185 26.39 5.06 1.72
N THR A 186 25.91 5.29 2.95
CA THR A 186 26.78 5.49 4.12
C THR A 186 27.61 4.25 4.43
N LEU A 187 27.06 3.05 4.20
CA LEU A 187 27.79 1.79 4.36
C LEU A 187 28.96 1.67 3.37
N LYS A 188 28.78 2.13 2.12
CA LYS A 188 29.86 2.19 1.13
C LYS A 188 30.96 3.18 1.53
N ASP A 189 30.58 4.37 1.96
CA ASP A 189 31.54 5.37 2.43
C ASP A 189 32.35 4.84 3.61
N LEU A 190 31.71 4.12 4.55
CA LEU A 190 32.39 3.49 5.68
C LEU A 190 33.34 2.36 5.25
N SER A 191 32.95 1.51 4.30
CA SER A 191 33.84 0.45 3.80
C SER A 191 35.05 1.00 3.04
N ASP A 192 34.86 2.04 2.23
CA ASP A 192 35.93 2.68 1.46
C ASP A 192 36.92 3.43 2.37
N VAL A 193 36.41 4.06 3.43
CA VAL A 193 37.21 4.81 4.42
C VAL A 193 37.96 3.89 5.40
N THR A 194 37.61 2.61 5.47
CA THR A 194 38.30 1.65 6.36
C THR A 194 39.78 1.45 5.98
N HIS A 195 40.20 1.86 4.78
CA HIS A 195 41.61 1.92 4.35
C HIS A 195 42.36 3.23 4.69
N GLY A 196 41.69 4.21 5.30
CA GLY A 196 42.26 5.52 5.60
C GLY A 196 41.65 6.16 6.84
N TRP A 197 41.85 5.55 8.01
CA TRP A 197 41.51 6.14 9.31
C TRP A 197 42.47 7.29 9.65
N HIS A 198 42.39 8.40 8.92
CA HIS A 198 43.17 9.60 9.23
C HIS A 198 42.25 10.77 9.62
N GLU A 199 42.34 11.17 10.90
CA GLU A 199 42.01 12.49 11.45
C GLU A 199 40.66 13.10 11.02
N PHE A 200 39.53 12.41 11.26
CA PHE A 200 38.23 13.07 11.21
C PHE A 200 38.10 14.06 12.37
N SER A 201 38.20 15.35 12.07
CA SER A 201 37.98 16.43 13.04
C SER A 201 36.68 16.25 13.81
N LYS A 202 36.71 16.44 15.15
CA LYS A 202 35.56 16.29 16.06
C LYS A 202 34.33 17.09 15.61
N THR A 203 34.53 18.20 14.90
CA THR A 203 33.46 19.04 14.35
C THR A 203 32.68 18.35 13.24
N ARG A 204 33.32 17.60 12.35
CA ARG A 204 32.66 16.88 11.25
C ARG A 204 31.78 15.75 11.78
N TRP A 205 32.24 15.03 12.79
CA TRP A 205 31.44 14.03 13.50
C TRP A 205 30.21 14.67 14.17
N ALA A 206 30.37 15.83 14.81
CA ALA A 206 29.25 16.55 15.41
C ALA A 206 28.18 16.94 14.37
N PHE A 207 28.57 17.40 13.18
CA PHE A 207 27.63 17.73 12.10
C PHE A 207 26.92 16.49 11.54
N ILE A 208 27.62 15.37 11.35
CA ILE A 208 27.00 14.11 10.88
C ILE A 208 25.98 13.61 11.91
N LEU A 209 26.36 13.59 13.19
CA LEU A 209 25.49 13.12 14.27
C LEU A 209 24.27 14.04 14.44
N MET A 210 24.46 15.36 14.35
CA MET A 210 23.37 16.34 14.33
C MET A 210 22.42 16.10 13.15
N GLY A 211 22.95 15.93 11.93
CA GLY A 211 22.15 15.68 10.72
C GLY A 211 21.37 14.37 10.81
N PHE A 212 21.98 13.32 11.36
CA PHE A 212 21.31 12.04 11.59
C PHE A 212 20.19 12.17 12.63
N VAL A 213 20.44 12.83 13.76
CA VAL A 213 19.44 13.07 14.81
C VAL A 213 18.25 13.88 14.26
N VAL A 214 18.52 14.97 13.53
CA VAL A 214 17.46 15.79 12.91
C VAL A 214 16.64 14.96 11.93
N SER A 215 17.29 14.13 11.11
CA SER A 215 16.60 13.26 10.15
C SER A 215 15.73 12.21 10.85
N VAL A 216 16.22 11.57 11.92
CA VAL A 216 15.47 10.60 12.72
C VAL A 216 14.26 11.28 13.38
N VAL A 217 14.43 12.44 13.99
CA VAL A 217 13.34 13.20 14.62
C VAL A 217 12.28 13.59 13.58
N LEU A 218 12.70 14.04 12.39
CA LEU A 218 11.79 14.38 11.31
C LEU A 218 10.96 13.17 10.85
N ILE A 219 11.61 12.01 10.65
CA ILE A 219 10.93 10.75 10.28
C ILE A 219 9.92 10.34 11.36
N ILE A 220 10.31 10.40 12.63
CA ILE A 220 9.42 10.08 13.75
C ILE A 220 8.23 11.04 13.78
N CYS A 221 8.46 12.35 13.58
CA CYS A 221 7.41 13.36 13.57
C CYS A 221 6.40 13.10 12.43
N VAL A 222 6.90 12.89 11.21
CA VAL A 222 6.07 12.55 10.05
C VAL A 222 5.27 11.28 10.30
N MET A 223 5.89 10.24 10.87
CA MET A 223 5.19 8.99 11.20
C MET A 223 4.10 9.20 12.24
N ARG A 224 4.36 9.98 13.30
CA ARG A 224 3.36 10.27 14.35
C ARG A 224 2.19 11.08 13.79
N VAL A 225 2.48 12.09 12.97
CA VAL A 225 1.45 12.91 12.29
C VAL A 225 0.64 12.06 11.32
N ALA A 226 1.28 11.22 10.51
CA ALA A 226 0.61 10.32 9.59
C ALA A 226 -0.28 9.30 10.34
N LYS A 227 0.20 8.76 11.46
CA LYS A 227 -0.58 7.85 12.31
C LYS A 227 -1.81 8.54 12.90
N ALA A 228 -1.63 9.72 13.48
CA ALA A 228 -2.75 10.50 14.02
C ALA A 228 -3.76 10.89 12.93
N ALA A 229 -3.28 11.28 11.75
CA ALA A 229 -4.12 11.61 10.61
C ALA A 229 -4.86 10.39 10.07
N LEU A 230 -4.25 9.21 10.09
CA LEU A 230 -4.89 7.95 9.72
C LEU A 230 -5.99 7.58 10.70
N GLU A 231 -5.72 7.61 12.01
CA GLU A 231 -6.71 7.32 13.05
C GLU A 231 -7.90 8.27 12.97
N LYS A 232 -7.64 9.58 12.81
CA LYS A 232 -8.69 10.59 12.60
C LYS A 232 -9.51 10.32 11.33
N ALA A 233 -8.85 9.99 10.22
CA ALA A 233 -9.53 9.70 8.97
C ALA A 233 -10.34 8.41 9.04
N LEU A 234 -9.91 7.40 9.81
CA LEU A 234 -10.70 6.18 10.01
C LEU A 234 -11.93 6.45 10.89
N ALA A 235 -11.78 7.21 11.99
CA ALA A 235 -12.88 7.55 12.90
C ALA A 235 -13.97 8.39 12.22
N GLU A 236 -13.60 9.43 11.46
CA GLU A 236 -14.55 10.26 10.71
C GLU A 236 -15.40 9.45 9.73
N ASN A 237 -14.84 8.37 9.17
CA ASN A 237 -15.56 7.51 8.23
C ASN A 237 -16.43 6.44 8.92
N GLU A 238 -16.17 6.14 10.19
CA GLU A 238 -16.96 5.20 11.01
C GLU A 238 -18.19 5.89 11.61
N ASP A 239 -18.04 7.10 12.15
CA ASP A 239 -19.14 7.90 12.71
C ASP A 239 -20.23 8.20 11.67
N ILE A 240 -19.84 8.55 10.45
CA ILE A 240 -20.80 8.89 9.39
C ILE A 240 -21.57 7.65 8.92
N ASP A 241 -20.97 6.45 8.87
CA ASP A 241 -21.69 5.21 8.50
C ASP A 241 -22.63 4.76 9.63
N GLY A 242 -22.27 5.02 10.90
CA GLY A 242 -23.11 4.80 12.08
C GLY A 242 -24.37 5.69 12.11
N ASP A 243 -24.25 6.93 11.62
CA ASP A 243 -25.36 7.89 11.48
C ASP A 243 -26.38 7.44 10.42
N PHE A 244 -25.94 6.78 9.35
CA PHE A 244 -26.84 6.19 8.33
C PHE A 244 -27.47 4.85 8.77
N LEU A 245 -26.90 4.15 9.75
CA LEU A 245 -27.44 2.91 10.31
C LEU A 245 -28.42 3.16 11.47
N SER A 246 -28.50 4.40 11.95
CA SER A 246 -29.49 4.85 12.93
C SER A 246 -30.44 5.88 12.29
N PRO A 247 -31.40 5.49 11.45
CA PRO A 247 -32.53 6.37 11.23
C PRO A 247 -33.30 6.41 12.55
N GLU A 248 -33.05 7.41 13.39
CA GLU A 248 -34.12 7.93 14.23
C GLU A 248 -35.22 8.37 13.25
N LEU A 249 -36.12 7.44 12.97
CA LEU A 249 -37.37 7.71 12.29
C LEU A 249 -38.01 8.89 13.03
N PRO A 250 -38.34 10.00 12.36
CA PRO A 250 -39.21 10.98 12.98
C PRO A 250 -40.50 10.24 13.27
N ILE A 251 -40.83 10.09 14.55
CA ILE A 251 -42.10 9.53 15.00
C ILE A 251 -43.18 10.52 14.58
N THR A 252 -43.62 10.47 13.32
CA THR A 252 -44.93 10.94 12.93
C THR A 252 -45.89 9.83 13.34
N ALA A 253 -46.37 9.91 14.57
CA ALA A 253 -47.57 9.18 14.97
C ALA A 253 -48.72 9.76 14.14
N ASP A 254 -49.04 9.12 13.01
CA ASP A 254 -50.31 9.33 12.33
C ASP A 254 -51.27 8.22 12.80
N PRO A 255 -52.53 8.55 13.18
CA PRO A 255 -53.39 7.64 13.89
C PRO A 255 -53.89 6.54 12.94
N ALA A 256 -54.11 5.37 13.51
CA ALA A 256 -54.57 4.15 12.85
C ALA A 256 -55.57 4.41 11.71
N VAL A 257 -55.16 4.07 10.50
CA VAL A 257 -56.05 3.88 9.35
C VAL A 257 -57.01 2.73 9.69
N ASN A 258 -58.24 3.10 10.06
CA ASN A 258 -59.34 2.18 10.29
C ASN A 258 -59.78 1.61 8.94
N LEU A 259 -59.61 0.30 8.76
CA LEU A 259 -59.91 -0.43 7.51
C LEU A 259 -61.43 -0.61 7.23
N HIS A 260 -62.30 0.11 7.95
CA HIS A 260 -63.76 -0.08 7.91
C HIS A 260 -64.56 1.08 7.32
N ASP A 261 -63.92 2.17 6.90
CA ASP A 261 -64.64 3.24 6.20
C ASP A 261 -64.73 2.94 4.69
N PRO A 262 -65.93 3.04 4.08
CA PRO A 262 -66.10 2.78 2.66
C PRO A 262 -65.36 3.83 1.83
N LEU A 263 -64.62 3.36 0.82
CA LEU A 263 -63.89 4.19 -0.15
C LEU A 263 -64.86 5.08 -0.93
N ILE A 264 -65.05 6.32 -0.47
CA ILE A 264 -65.69 7.37 -1.26
C ILE A 264 -64.66 7.87 -2.29
N ILE A 265 -64.79 7.39 -3.52
CA ILE A 265 -64.05 7.91 -4.67
C ILE A 265 -64.55 9.34 -4.92
N LYS A 266 -63.77 10.33 -4.48
CA LYS A 266 -63.98 11.73 -4.85
C LYS A 266 -63.45 11.91 -6.27
N ILE A 267 -64.36 11.97 -7.24
CA ILE A 267 -64.04 12.35 -8.61
C ILE A 267 -63.88 13.88 -8.60
N ASP A 268 -62.64 14.37 -8.66
CA ASP A 268 -62.39 15.79 -8.89
C ASP A 268 -62.88 16.13 -10.30
N THR A 269 -63.97 16.91 -10.32
CA THR A 269 -64.51 17.51 -11.53
C THR A 269 -63.57 18.63 -11.94
N LEU A 270 -62.89 18.43 -13.08
CA LEU A 270 -62.19 19.50 -13.81
C LEU A 270 -63.18 20.64 -14.06
N LYS A 271 -63.05 21.72 -13.27
CA LYS A 271 -63.77 22.96 -13.49
C LYS A 271 -62.92 23.84 -14.40
N ASP A 272 -63.30 23.80 -15.67
CA ASP A 272 -63.04 24.79 -16.69
C ASP A 272 -63.38 26.21 -16.18
N ASN A 273 -62.51 27.17 -16.50
CA ASN A 273 -62.85 28.60 -16.61
C ASN A 273 -61.68 29.37 -17.25
N HIS A 274 -61.72 29.43 -18.58
CA HIS A 274 -61.59 30.61 -19.44
C HIS A 274 -60.93 31.90 -18.90
N GLU A 275 -59.94 32.38 -19.66
CA GLU A 275 -59.70 33.77 -20.16
C GLU A 275 -58.47 33.68 -21.09
N LYS A 276 -58.44 34.01 -22.39
CA LYS A 276 -59.16 34.94 -23.27
C LYS A 276 -59.22 34.37 -24.70
#